data_AF-A0A5R9QJ26-F1
#
_entry.id   AF-A0A5R9QJ26-F1
#
_cell.length_a   1.000
_cell.length_b   1.000
_cell.length_c   1.000
_cell.angle_alpha   90.00
_cell.angle_beta   90.00
_cell.angle_gamma   90.00
#
_symmetry.space_group_name_H-M   'P 1'
#
loop_
_entity.id
_entity.type
_entity.pdbx_description
1 polymer ?
#
loop_
_entity_poly.entity_id
_entity_poly.type
_entity_poly.pdbx_seq_one_letter_code
_entity_poly.pdbx_strand_id
1 'polypeptide(L)'
;MVNHPPHYTGHPSGVECIEVAEHLPFCLGNAFEYLYLRDAKGNPLENIEKAIWYVNRHQETYPDKPALPEEAREALGMIVVHEPHPFGAAMLLIAGPQQCGSYDACMEMLKAEAERLRSGAAPRQAA
;
A
#
# COMPACT_ATOMS: atom_id res chain seq x y z
N MET A 1 -13.43 7.36 -20.93
CA MET A 1 -13.02 8.10 -19.72
C MET A 1 -11.69 7.50 -19.27
N VAL A 2 -10.58 8.02 -19.80
CA VAL A 2 -9.23 7.41 -19.65
C VAL A 2 -8.49 7.98 -18.44
N ASN A 3 -8.72 9.26 -18.11
CA ASN A 3 -7.90 9.97 -17.13
C ASN A 3 -8.45 9.96 -15.69
N HIS A 4 -9.71 9.55 -15.48
CA HIS A 4 -10.35 9.43 -14.15
C HIS A 4 -11.40 8.31 -14.17
N PRO A 5 -11.02 7.02 -14.22
CA PRO A 5 -12.02 5.96 -14.26
C PRO A 5 -12.79 5.92 -12.92
N PRO A 6 -14.14 5.77 -12.91
CA PRO A 6 -14.96 5.84 -11.68
C PRO A 6 -14.63 4.80 -10.59
N HIS A 7 -13.80 3.81 -10.92
CA HIS A 7 -13.35 2.76 -10.01
C HIS A 7 -12.00 3.07 -9.33
N TYR A 8 -11.36 4.19 -9.64
CA TYR A 8 -10.17 4.69 -8.91
C TYR A 8 -10.52 5.76 -7.85
N THR A 9 -11.72 6.32 -7.89
CA THR A 9 -12.30 7.23 -6.88
C THR A 9 -13.06 6.49 -5.75
N GLY A 10 -12.79 5.19 -5.56
CA GLY A 10 -13.55 4.32 -4.65
C GLY A 10 -12.99 4.21 -3.23
N HIS A 11 -11.79 4.71 -2.97
CA HIS A 11 -11.21 4.69 -1.64
C HIS A 11 -11.85 5.78 -0.76
N PRO A 12 -12.14 5.54 0.54
CA PRO A 12 -12.78 6.51 1.42
C PRO A 12 -12.08 7.87 1.51
N SER A 13 -10.76 7.91 1.27
CA SER A 13 -9.98 9.16 1.26
C SER A 13 -10.30 10.10 0.09
N GLY A 14 -10.92 9.61 -0.99
CA GLY A 14 -11.15 10.37 -2.22
C GLY A 14 -9.91 10.62 -3.09
N VAL A 15 -8.75 10.10 -2.69
CA VAL A 15 -7.46 10.21 -3.41
C VAL A 15 -7.30 9.01 -4.34
N GLU A 16 -6.88 9.22 -5.58
CA GLU A 16 -6.61 8.13 -6.52
C GLU A 16 -5.24 7.48 -6.23
N CYS A 17 -5.14 6.15 -6.36
CA CYS A 17 -3.89 5.40 -6.13
C CYS A 17 -2.69 5.96 -6.89
N ILE A 18 -2.91 6.46 -8.11
CA ILE A 18 -1.84 6.93 -9.00
C ILE A 18 -1.15 8.19 -8.46
N GLU A 19 -1.85 9.03 -7.69
CA GLU A 19 -1.32 10.27 -7.07
C GLU A 19 -0.17 10.00 -6.09
N VAL A 20 -0.01 8.74 -5.64
CA VAL A 20 1.12 8.29 -4.83
C VAL A 20 2.00 7.32 -5.62
N ALA A 21 1.39 6.31 -6.26
CA ALA A 21 2.12 5.20 -6.85
C ALA A 21 3.07 5.60 -7.99
N GLU A 22 2.76 6.66 -8.74
CA GLU A 22 3.60 7.10 -9.87
C GLU A 22 4.98 7.62 -9.46
N HIS A 23 5.10 8.07 -8.21
CA HIS A 23 6.34 8.59 -7.64
C HIS A 23 7.22 7.50 -7.00
N LEU A 24 6.75 6.26 -6.98
CA LEU A 24 7.45 5.13 -6.38
C LEU A 24 8.22 4.33 -7.43
N PRO A 25 9.37 3.73 -7.05
CA PRO A 25 10.01 2.70 -7.86
C PRO A 25 9.01 1.60 -8.21
N PHE A 26 9.16 1.01 -9.39
CA PHE A 26 8.20 0.04 -9.94
C PHE A 26 7.67 -0.98 -8.91
N CYS A 27 8.57 -1.59 -8.13
CA CYS A 27 8.16 -2.59 -7.14
C CYS A 27 7.35 -1.97 -5.99
N LEU A 28 7.78 -0.85 -5.42
CA LEU A 28 7.04 -0.18 -4.35
C LEU A 28 5.70 0.39 -4.83
N GLY A 29 5.65 0.91 -6.07
CA GLY A 29 4.40 1.36 -6.70
C GLY A 29 3.39 0.23 -6.81
N ASN A 30 3.81 -0.94 -7.30
CA ASN A 30 2.95 -2.13 -7.35
C ASN A 30 2.54 -2.59 -5.95
N ALA A 31 3.46 -2.62 -4.98
CA ALA A 31 3.13 -2.99 -3.61
C ALA A 31 2.07 -2.08 -2.99
N PHE A 32 2.21 -0.77 -3.19
CA PHE A 32 1.23 0.22 -2.77
C PHE A 32 -0.12 0.00 -3.45
N GLU A 33 -0.14 -0.20 -4.77
CA GLU A 33 -1.36 -0.45 -5.54
C GLU A 33 -2.14 -1.68 -5.03
N TYR A 34 -1.45 -2.78 -4.73
CA TYR A 34 -2.11 -3.98 -4.20
C TYR A 34 -2.73 -3.75 -2.81
N LEU A 35 -2.06 -2.98 -1.94
CA LEU A 35 -2.65 -2.63 -0.64
C LEU A 35 -3.86 -1.71 -0.81
N TYR A 36 -3.77 -0.72 -1.70
CA TYR A 36 -4.84 0.24 -1.98
C TYR A 36 -6.09 -0.43 -2.59
N LEU A 37 -5.91 -1.32 -3.57
CA LEU A 37 -7.02 -1.98 -4.28
C LEU A 37 -7.64 -3.16 -3.52
N ARG A 38 -7.07 -3.52 -2.36
CA ARG A 38 -7.43 -4.70 -1.57
C ARG A 38 -8.94 -4.84 -1.32
N ASP A 39 -9.62 -3.72 -1.07
CA ASP A 39 -11.04 -3.69 -0.72
C ASP A 39 -11.96 -3.59 -1.95
N ALA A 40 -11.43 -3.14 -3.09
CA ALA A 40 -12.21 -2.86 -4.30
C ALA A 40 -12.09 -3.98 -5.37
N LYS A 41 -10.99 -4.74 -5.39
CA LYS A 41 -10.71 -5.71 -6.45
C LYS A 41 -9.91 -6.91 -5.97
N GLY A 42 -10.38 -8.09 -6.38
CA GLY A 42 -9.66 -9.36 -6.17
C GLY A 42 -9.81 -9.91 -4.75
N ASN A 43 -9.00 -10.92 -4.42
CA ASN A 43 -8.98 -11.51 -3.08
C ASN A 43 -8.04 -10.69 -2.17
N PRO A 44 -8.51 -10.18 -1.01
CA PRO A 44 -7.68 -9.42 -0.08
C PRO A 44 -6.37 -10.14 0.32
N LEU A 45 -6.41 -11.46 0.52
CA LEU A 45 -5.22 -12.24 0.86
C LEU A 45 -4.21 -12.23 -0.29
N GLU A 46 -4.67 -12.45 -1.52
CA GLU A 46 -3.81 -12.46 -2.70
C GLU A 46 -3.13 -11.09 -2.92
N ASN A 47 -3.88 -10.00 -2.72
CA ASN A 47 -3.33 -8.65 -2.81
C ASN A 47 -2.25 -8.40 -1.75
N ILE A 48 -2.46 -8.83 -0.50
CA ILE A 48 -1.45 -8.73 0.56
C ILE A 48 -0.20 -9.55 0.23
N GLU A 49 -0.37 -10.78 -0.26
CA GLU A 49 0.74 -11.65 -0.66
C GLU A 49 1.56 -11.03 -1.81
N LYS A 50 0.89 -10.40 -2.79
CA LYS A 50 1.57 -9.67 -3.86
C LYS A 50 2.32 -8.45 -3.34
N ALA A 51 1.72 -7.67 -2.44
CA ALA A 51 2.40 -6.54 -1.81
C ALA A 51 3.69 -6.98 -1.09
N ILE A 52 3.63 -8.08 -0.31
CA ILE A 52 4.82 -8.68 0.34
C ILE A 52 5.88 -9.05 -0.69
N TRP A 53 5.49 -9.72 -1.78
CA TRP A 53 6.42 -10.13 -2.83
C TRP A 53 7.15 -8.95 -3.46
N TYR A 54 6.42 -7.88 -3.78
CA TYR A 54 6.99 -6.68 -4.37
C TYR A 54 7.90 -5.90 -3.40
N VAL A 55 7.53 -5.78 -2.13
CA VAL A 55 8.39 -5.15 -1.10
C VAL A 55 9.69 -5.93 -0.93
N ASN A 56 9.62 -7.26 -0.80
CA ASN A 56 10.79 -8.12 -0.67
C ASN A 56 11.72 -8.00 -1.88
N ARG A 57 11.16 -8.03 -3.09
CA ARG A 57 11.91 -7.86 -4.34
C ARG A 57 12.59 -6.50 -4.43
N HIS A 58 11.93 -5.43 -3.99
CA HIS A 58 12.53 -4.10 -3.91
C HIS A 58 13.72 -4.13 -2.96
N GLN A 59 13.52 -4.60 -1.72
CA GLN A 59 14.56 -4.63 -0.69
C GLN A 59 15.80 -5.43 -1.09
N GLU A 60 15.63 -6.54 -1.80
CA GLU A 60 16.75 -7.35 -2.31
C GLU A 60 17.59 -6.64 -3.37
N THR A 61 17.00 -5.70 -4.11
CA THR A 61 17.63 -5.05 -5.28
C THR A 61 18.03 -3.60 -5.02
N TYR A 62 17.21 -2.87 -4.28
CA TYR A 62 17.26 -1.42 -4.10
C TYR A 62 16.99 -1.05 -2.63
N PRO A 63 18.01 -0.65 -1.86
CA PRO A 63 17.80 -0.25 -0.46
C PRO A 63 17.09 1.10 -0.34
N ASP A 64 17.17 1.94 -1.38
CA ASP A 64 16.70 3.32 -1.35
C ASP A 64 15.34 3.50 -2.01
N LYS A 65 14.62 4.55 -1.58
CA LYS A 65 13.43 5.07 -2.23
C LYS A 65 13.53 6.60 -2.37
N PRO A 66 13.00 7.19 -3.45
CA PRO A 66 12.98 8.64 -3.61
C PRO A 66 12.08 9.28 -2.55
N ALA A 67 12.36 10.55 -2.22
CA ALA A 67 11.43 11.36 -1.48
C ALA A 67 10.22 11.69 -2.36
N LEU A 68 9.01 11.57 -1.79
CA LEU A 68 7.79 12.00 -2.48
C LEU A 68 7.74 13.53 -2.61
N PRO A 69 7.19 14.06 -3.71
CA PRO A 69 6.72 15.44 -3.77
C PRO A 69 5.72 15.74 -2.63
N GLU A 70 5.58 17.01 -2.29
CA GLU A 70 4.73 17.43 -1.17
C GLU A 70 3.27 17.01 -1.37
N GLU A 71 2.76 17.18 -2.59
CA GLU A 71 1.40 16.84 -2.97
C GLU A 71 1.13 15.32 -2.81
N ALA A 72 2.08 14.49 -3.25
CA ALA A 72 2.01 13.04 -3.09
C ALA A 72 2.11 12.61 -1.61
N ARG A 73 2.85 13.36 -0.79
CA ARG A 73 2.95 13.12 0.65
C ARG A 73 1.65 13.47 1.37
N GLU A 74 0.97 14.54 0.97
CA GLU A 74 -0.37 14.89 1.46
C GLU A 74 -1.41 13.84 1.04
N ALA A 75 -1.38 13.43 -0.23
CA ALA A 75 -2.22 12.35 -0.77
C ALA A 75 -2.03 11.03 0.01
N LEU A 76 -0.78 10.64 0.27
CA LEU A 76 -0.46 9.50 1.13
C LEU A 76 -1.05 9.67 2.53
N GLY A 77 -0.89 10.85 3.14
CA GLY A 77 -1.46 11.18 4.45
C GLY A 77 -2.98 10.98 4.50
N MET A 78 -3.69 11.45 3.48
CA MET A 78 -5.13 11.28 3.36
C MET A 78 -5.55 9.82 3.18
N ILE A 79 -4.79 9.02 2.43
CA ILE A 79 -5.06 7.58 2.30
C ILE A 79 -4.88 6.87 3.64
N VAL A 80 -3.74 7.05 4.30
CA VAL A 80 -3.38 6.23 5.47
C VAL A 80 -4.24 6.48 6.69
N VAL A 81 -4.86 7.67 6.83
CA VAL A 81 -5.78 7.94 7.95
C VAL A 81 -7.11 7.19 7.85
N HIS A 82 -7.46 6.69 6.66
CA HIS A 82 -8.65 5.87 6.41
C HIS A 82 -8.33 4.37 6.41
N GLU A 83 -7.05 3.98 6.50
CA GLU A 83 -6.63 2.58 6.46
C GLU A 83 -6.48 1.98 7.87
N PRO A 84 -7.07 0.80 8.12
CA PRO A 84 -6.90 0.14 9.42
C PRO A 84 -5.48 -0.45 9.55
N HIS A 85 -5.07 -0.68 10.79
CA HIS A 85 -3.84 -1.43 11.04
C HIS A 85 -3.94 -2.86 10.44
N PRO A 86 -2.90 -3.36 9.73
CA PRO A 86 -1.58 -2.74 9.55
C PRO A 86 -1.41 -1.89 8.27
N PHE A 87 -2.43 -1.76 7.43
CA PHE A 87 -2.27 -1.27 6.07
C PHE A 87 -1.77 0.17 5.98
N GLY A 88 -2.31 1.08 6.80
CA GLY A 88 -1.81 2.46 6.85
C GLY A 88 -0.33 2.54 7.25
N ALA A 89 0.10 1.74 8.22
CA ALA A 89 1.50 1.66 8.64
C ALA A 89 2.39 1.04 7.54
N ALA A 90 1.94 -0.02 6.89
CA ALA A 90 2.64 -0.64 5.77
C ALA A 90 2.80 0.34 4.59
N MET A 91 1.75 1.09 4.25
CA MET A 91 1.78 2.14 3.22
C MET A 91 2.76 3.26 3.57
N LEU A 92 2.85 3.69 4.84
CA LEU A 92 3.87 4.65 5.28
C LEU A 92 5.30 4.09 5.16
N LEU A 93 5.51 2.81 5.46
CA LEU A 93 6.82 2.17 5.30
C LEU A 93 7.20 1.99 3.82
N ILE A 94 6.22 1.75 2.95
CA ILE A 94 6.42 1.64 1.50
C ILE A 94 6.71 3.02 0.88
N ALA A 95 5.84 4.01 1.13
CA ALA A 95 5.82 5.27 0.38
C ALA A 95 6.30 6.49 1.17
N GLY A 96 6.30 6.43 2.50
CA GLY A 96 6.72 7.55 3.36
C GLY A 96 8.24 7.82 3.34
N PRO A 97 8.74 8.74 4.17
CA PRO A 97 10.18 9.00 4.29
C PRO A 97 10.99 7.75 4.67
N GLN A 98 12.25 7.70 4.25
CA GLN A 98 13.16 6.57 4.51
C GLN A 98 13.44 6.38 6.02
N GLN A 99 13.23 7.42 6.83
CA GLN A 99 13.41 7.39 8.29
C GLN A 99 12.25 6.73 9.04
N CYS A 100 11.15 6.37 8.37
CA CYS A 100 9.93 5.86 9.03
C CYS A 100 10.01 4.39 9.50
N GLY A 101 11.06 3.64 9.13
CA GLY A 101 11.27 2.25 9.56
C GLY A 101 11.83 1.36 8.44
N SER A 102 11.96 0.06 8.70
CA SER A 102 12.47 -0.91 7.73
C SER A 102 11.36 -1.61 6.95
N TYR A 103 11.70 -2.10 5.75
CA TYR A 103 10.83 -2.99 4.98
C TYR A 103 10.55 -4.32 5.72
N ASP A 104 11.44 -4.75 6.61
CA ASP A 104 11.21 -5.93 7.45
C ASP A 104 9.96 -5.77 8.33
N ALA A 105 9.82 -4.63 9.00
CA ALA A 105 8.64 -4.34 9.81
C ALA A 105 7.35 -4.30 8.97
N CYS A 106 7.42 -3.74 7.75
CA CYS A 106 6.32 -3.77 6.79
C CYS A 106 5.90 -5.20 6.46
N MET A 107 6.88 -6.04 6.09
CA MET A 107 6.63 -7.44 5.74
C MET A 107 6.13 -8.26 6.92
N GLU A 108 6.65 -8.06 8.13
CA GLU A 108 6.19 -8.77 9.34
C GLU A 108 4.71 -8.50 9.60
N MET A 109 4.28 -7.24 9.56
CA MET A 109 2.88 -6.87 9.76
C MET A 109 1.97 -7.45 8.67
N LEU A 110 2.39 -7.38 7.41
CA LEU A 110 1.61 -7.92 6.29
C LEU A 110 1.54 -9.46 6.33
N LYS A 111 2.63 -10.14 6.70
CA LYS A 111 2.64 -11.60 6.87
C LYS A 111 1.71 -12.04 7.98
N ALA A 112 1.69 -11.34 9.12
CA ALA A 112 0.78 -11.62 10.21
C ALA A 112 -0.70 -11.44 9.78
N GLU A 113 -0.99 -10.41 9.00
CA GLU A 113 -2.33 -10.19 8.45
C GLU A 113 -2.73 -11.26 7.43
N ALA A 114 -1.81 -11.69 6.56
CA ALA A 114 -2.05 -12.79 5.63
C ALA A 114 -2.37 -14.10 6.38
N GLU A 115 -1.65 -14.43 7.46
CA GLU A 115 -1.97 -15.59 8.29
C GLU A 115 -3.34 -15.48 8.96
N ARG A 116 -3.71 -14.29 9.43
CA ARG A 116 -5.05 -14.02 9.99
C ARG A 116 -6.15 -14.30 8.97
N LEU A 117 -5.96 -13.93 7.71
CA LEU A 117 -6.94 -14.23 6.65
C LEU A 117 -6.95 -15.73 6.30
N ARG A 118 -5.80 -16.39 6.27
CA ARG A 118 -5.73 -17.85 6.04
C ARG A 118 -6.43 -18.66 7.13
N SER A 119 -6.48 -18.15 8.36
CA SER A 119 -7.22 -18.77 9.47
C SER A 119 -8.73 -18.52 9.44
N GLY A 120 -9.25 -17.85 8.39
CA GLY A 120 -10.67 -17.64 8.16
C GLY A 120 -11.24 -16.37 8.79
N ALA A 121 -10.39 -15.46 9.26
CA ALA A 121 -10.87 -14.19 9.80
C ALA A 121 -11.35 -13.24 8.68
N ALA A 122 -12.31 -12.37 8.99
CA ALA A 122 -12.84 -11.41 8.04
C ALA A 122 -11.78 -10.36 7.61
N PRO A 123 -11.77 -9.89 6.35
CA PRO A 123 -10.91 -8.79 5.90
C PRO A 123 -11.13 -7.50 6.70
N ARG A 124 -10.04 -6.78 6.98
CA ARG A 124 -10.11 -5.39 7.48
C ARG A 124 -10.26 -4.46 6.29
N GLN A 125 -11.12 -3.47 6.40
CA GLN A 125 -11.47 -2.55 5.33
C GLN A 125 -11.15 -1.12 5.72
N ALA A 126 -10.85 -0.28 4.73
CA ALA A 126 -10.75 1.16 4.90
C ALA A 126 -12.10 1.74 5.40
N ALA A 127 -12.02 2.73 6.28
CA ALA A 127 -13.17 3.39 6.93
C ALA A 127 -13.30 4.83 6.47
#